data_AF-A0A060C7N2-F1
#
_entry.id   AF-A0A060C7N2-F1
#
_cell.length_a   1.000
_cell.length_b   1.000
_cell.length_c   1.000
_cell.angle_alpha   90.00
_cell.angle_beta   90.00
_cell.angle_gamma   90.00
#
_symmetry.space_group_name_H-M   'P 1'
#
loop_
_entity.id
_entity.type
_entity.pdbx_description
1 polymer ?
#
loop_
_entity_poly.entity_id
_entity_poly.type
_entity_poly.pdbx_seq_one_letter_code
_entity_poly.pdbx_strand_id
1 'polypeptide(L)'
;MLPNSVEEADQLVLLFGADRRRIQVVPNGVLPEFGWGSPKLFRELVGDFEFVLFVGRVEPRKNPLGVIRAARRLGLPMVVVGEAPPQHEAYERECRRE
;
A
#
# COMPACT_ATOMS: atom_id res chain seq x y z
N MET A 1 14.67 -17.35 11.77
CA MET A 1 14.07 -16.49 10.72
C MET A 1 13.05 -15.59 11.37
N LEU A 2 12.99 -14.34 10.92
CA LEU A 2 12.20 -13.28 11.54
C LEU A 2 11.19 -12.70 10.51
N PRO A 3 10.17 -13.46 10.08
CA PRO A 3 9.13 -12.94 9.20
C PRO A 3 8.28 -11.90 9.91
N ASN A 4 7.66 -11.02 9.13
CA ASN A 4 6.90 -9.88 9.64
C ASN A 4 5.44 -10.22 9.97
N SER A 5 4.96 -11.40 9.58
CA SER A 5 3.61 -11.87 9.90
C SER A 5 3.54 -13.38 10.10
N VAL A 6 2.39 -13.85 10.58
CA VAL A 6 2.09 -15.29 10.70
C VAL A 6 1.97 -15.91 9.32
N GLU A 7 1.34 -15.22 8.37
CA GLU A 7 1.20 -15.69 6.98
C GLU A 7 2.55 -15.86 6.30
N GLU A 8 3.48 -14.92 6.50
CA GLU A 8 4.86 -15.07 6.00
C GLU A 8 5.57 -16.28 6.65
N ALA A 9 5.37 -16.49 7.96
CA ALA A 9 5.93 -17.66 8.66
C ALA A 9 5.38 -18.98 8.10
N ASP A 10 4.08 -19.05 7.84
CA ASP A 10 3.42 -20.23 7.32
C ASP A 10 3.86 -20.52 5.88
N GLN A 11 4.05 -19.48 5.05
CA GLN A 11 4.64 -19.61 3.72
C GLN A 11 6.07 -20.16 3.76
N LEU A 12 6.89 -19.73 4.73
CA LEU A 12 8.25 -20.26 4.88
C LEU A 12 8.26 -21.77 5.20
N VAL A 13 7.34 -22.23 6.04
CA VAL A 13 7.20 -23.67 6.34
C VAL A 13 6.69 -24.41 5.11
N LEU A 14 5.61 -23.93 4.49
CA LEU A 14 4.94 -24.60 3.39
C LEU A 14 5.80 -24.70 2.13
N LEU A 15 6.44 -23.60 1.73
CA LEU A 15 7.14 -23.50 0.44
C LEU A 15 8.60 -23.93 0.51
N PHE A 16 9.22 -23.83 1.70
CA PHE A 16 10.67 -24.06 1.87
C PHE A 16 11.01 -25.10 2.93
N GLY A 17 10.02 -25.73 3.57
CA GLY A 17 10.25 -26.75 4.60
C GLY A 17 10.96 -26.22 5.84
N ALA A 18 10.82 -24.92 6.12
CA ALA A 18 11.46 -24.29 7.27
C ALA A 18 11.03 -24.93 8.60
N ASP A 19 11.97 -25.19 9.51
CA ASP A 19 11.63 -25.64 10.87
C ASP A 19 10.94 -24.50 11.64
N ARG A 20 9.66 -24.71 11.99
CA ARG A 20 8.83 -23.75 12.72
C ARG A 20 9.45 -23.30 14.03
N ARG A 21 10.20 -24.17 14.71
CA ARG A 21 10.86 -23.86 16.00
C ARG A 21 11.97 -22.82 15.87
N ARG A 22 12.45 -22.58 14.64
CA ARG A 22 13.46 -21.57 14.30
C ARG A 22 12.85 -20.28 13.74
N ILE A 23 11.52 -20.16 13.74
CA ILE A 23 10.79 -18.99 13.24
C ILE A 23 10.17 -18.24 14.42
N GLN A 24 10.49 -16.94 14.51
CA GLN A 24 9.85 -16.01 15.43
C GLN A 24 9.26 -14.87 14.60
N VAL A 25 7.94 -14.66 14.68
CA VAL A 25 7.30 -13.55 13.98
C VAL A 25 7.67 -12.24 14.69
N VAL A 26 8.14 -11.26 13.92
CA VAL A 26 8.49 -9.92 14.41
C VAL A 26 7.76 -8.91 13.54
N PRO A 27 6.57 -8.41 13.95
CA PRO A 27 5.80 -7.46 13.16
C PRO A 27 6.60 -6.20 12.83
N ASN A 28 6.40 -5.68 11.62
CA ASN A 28 6.98 -4.39 11.24
C ASN A 28 6.43 -3.28 12.16
N GLY A 29 7.33 -2.44 12.68
CA GLY A 29 6.95 -1.24 13.41
C GLY A 29 6.40 -0.16 12.47
N VAL A 30 5.59 0.73 13.03
CA VAL A 30 5.19 1.99 12.39
C VAL A 30 5.75 3.15 13.21
N LEU A 31 6.23 4.19 12.54
CA LEU A 31 6.71 5.38 13.23
C LEU A 31 5.53 6.11 13.90
N PRO A 32 5.63 6.56 15.16
CA PRO A 32 4.52 7.17 15.90
C PRO A 32 3.90 8.39 15.19
N GLU A 33 4.68 9.11 14.39
CA GLU A 33 4.25 10.30 13.66
C GLU A 33 3.12 9.98 12.65
N PHE A 34 3.02 8.73 12.17
CA PHE A 34 1.92 8.30 11.30
C PHE A 34 0.60 8.04 12.04
N GLY A 35 0.63 7.92 13.38
CA GLY A 35 -0.58 7.68 14.19
C GLY A 35 -1.32 8.95 14.61
N TRP A 36 -0.64 10.10 14.63
CA TRP A 36 -1.13 11.33 15.28
C TRP A 36 -0.97 12.60 14.42
N GLY A 37 -0.88 12.45 13.10
CA GLY A 37 -0.71 13.57 12.18
C GLY A 37 -1.92 14.53 12.13
N SER A 38 -1.66 15.82 11.89
CA SER A 38 -2.70 16.81 11.64
C SER A 38 -3.06 16.89 10.15
N PRO A 39 -4.36 16.96 9.78
CA PRO A 39 -4.76 17.10 8.37
C PRO A 39 -4.53 18.51 7.81
N LYS A 40 -4.14 19.48 8.65
CA LYS A 40 -4.10 20.91 8.30
C LYS A 40 -3.32 21.19 7.02
N LEU A 41 -2.09 20.71 6.92
CA LEU A 41 -1.22 20.97 5.77
C LEU A 41 -1.80 20.40 4.46
N PHE A 42 -2.40 19.21 4.52
CA PHE A 42 -3.05 18.61 3.36
C PHE A 42 -4.24 19.44 2.90
N ARG A 43 -5.10 19.87 3.83
CA ARG A 43 -6.26 20.72 3.52
C ARG A 43 -5.85 22.05 2.90
N GLU A 44 -4.74 22.62 3.35
CA GLU A 44 -4.20 23.88 2.82
C GLU A 44 -3.58 23.73 1.41
N LEU A 45 -2.88 22.62 1.14
CA LEU A 45 -2.16 22.43 -0.13
C LEU A 45 -2.97 21.72 -1.22
N VAL A 46 -3.84 20.79 -0.84
CA VAL A 46 -4.58 19.91 -1.75
C VAL A 46 -6.07 20.24 -1.75
N GLY A 47 -6.61 20.56 -0.58
CA GLY A 47 -8.02 20.91 -0.38
C GLY A 47 -8.72 20.06 0.68
N ASP A 48 -9.93 20.47 1.06
CA ASP A 48 -10.77 19.78 2.04
C ASP A 48 -11.99 19.17 1.34
N PHE A 49 -11.87 17.89 1.00
CA PHE A 49 -12.91 17.11 0.32
C PHE A 49 -12.82 15.64 0.75
N GLU A 50 -13.85 14.86 0.46
CA GLU A 50 -13.83 13.42 0.70
C GLU A 50 -13.09 12.70 -0.43
N PHE A 51 -12.19 11.78 -0.10
CA PHE A 51 -11.38 11.05 -1.07
C PHE A 51 -10.99 9.66 -0.58
N VAL A 52 -10.61 8.81 -1.53
CA VAL A 52 -9.88 7.57 -1.26
C VAL A 52 -8.38 7.85 -1.30
N LEU A 53 -7.65 7.49 -0.25
CA LEU A 53 -6.19 7.64 -0.20
C LEU A 53 -5.50 6.33 -0.59
N PHE A 54 -4.52 6.41 -1.48
CA PHE A 54 -3.55 5.34 -1.71
C PHE A 54 -2.13 5.86 -1.52
N VAL A 55 -1.36 5.15 -0.69
CA VAL A 55 0.05 5.44 -0.44
C VAL A 55 0.88 4.21 -0.80
N GLY A 56 1.79 4.35 -1.74
CA GLY A 56 2.69 3.27 -2.15
C GLY A 56 3.10 3.33 -3.62
N ARG A 57 3.97 2.40 -4.01
CA ARG A 57 4.42 2.26 -5.41
C ARG A 57 3.25 1.95 -6.33
N VAL A 58 3.23 2.63 -7.48
CA VAL A 58 2.24 2.38 -8.54
C VAL A 58 2.67 1.17 -9.36
N GLU A 59 2.39 -0.02 -8.83
CA GLU A 59 2.77 -1.31 -9.43
C GLU A 59 1.63 -2.35 -9.37
N PRO A 60 1.55 -3.32 -10.30
CA PRO A 60 0.48 -4.33 -10.32
C PRO A 60 0.31 -5.07 -9.00
N ARG A 61 1.41 -5.39 -8.30
CA ARG A 61 1.38 -6.07 -7.00
C ARG A 61 0.61 -5.27 -5.92
N LYS A 62 0.60 -3.94 -6.02
CA LYS A 62 -0.15 -3.05 -5.14
C LYS A 62 -1.56 -2.73 -5.65
N ASN A 63 -1.83 -3.05 -6.92
CA ASN A 63 -3.13 -2.92 -7.59
C ASN A 63 -3.88 -1.58 -7.39
N PRO A 64 -3.23 -0.41 -7.56
CA PRO A 64 -3.94 0.88 -7.50
C PRO A 64 -5.04 1.01 -8.56
N LEU A 65 -4.89 0.37 -9.73
CA LEU A 65 -5.92 0.38 -10.78
C LEU A 65 -7.27 -0.17 -10.29
N GLY A 66 -7.25 -1.25 -9.51
CA GLY A 66 -8.46 -1.77 -8.88
C GLY A 66 -9.11 -0.77 -7.91
N VAL A 67 -8.28 -0.02 -7.18
CA VAL A 67 -8.75 1.02 -6.25
C VAL A 67 -9.35 2.21 -7.00
N ILE A 68 -8.72 2.66 -8.10
CA ILE A 68 -9.24 3.74 -8.97
C ILE A 68 -10.64 3.37 -9.47
N ARG A 69 -10.80 2.15 -10.00
CA ARG A 69 -12.09 1.63 -10.48
C ARG A 69 -13.14 1.58 -9.38
N ALA A 70 -12.76 1.22 -8.15
CA ALA A 70 -13.67 1.20 -7.01
C ALA A 70 -14.06 2.62 -6.56
N ALA A 71 -13.10 3.53 -6.43
CA ALA A 71 -13.34 4.92 -6.07
C ALA A 71 -14.28 5.62 -7.07
N ARG A 72 -14.09 5.37 -8.37
CA ARG A 72 -14.98 5.87 -9.43
C ARG A 72 -16.43 5.41 -9.25
N ARG A 73 -16.66 4.17 -8.83
CA ARG A 73 -18.02 3.65 -8.54
C ARG A 73 -18.65 4.31 -7.33
N LEU A 74 -17.84 4.78 -6.38
CA LEU A 74 -18.29 5.52 -5.20
C LEU A 74 -18.48 7.02 -5.48
N GLY A 75 -18.08 7.51 -6.67
CA GLY A 75 -18.10 8.94 -6.99
C GLY A 75 -17.08 9.76 -6.20
N LEU A 76 -16.07 9.11 -5.63
CA LEU A 76 -15.02 9.77 -4.84
C LEU A 76 -13.74 9.95 -5.67
N PRO A 77 -13.06 11.10 -5.57
CA PRO A 77 -11.72 11.23 -6.10
C PRO A 77 -10.76 10.32 -5.34
N MET A 78 -9.68 9.94 -6.02
CA MET A 78 -8.58 9.18 -5.41
C MET A 78 -7.31 10.03 -5.38
N VAL A 79 -6.72 10.18 -4.21
CA VAL A 79 -5.43 10.84 -4.00
C VAL A 79 -4.35 9.78 -3.93
N VAL A 80 -3.34 9.90 -4.79
CA VAL A 80 -2.24 8.93 -4.92
C VAL A 80 -0.94 9.57 -4.44
N VAL A 81 -0.31 8.96 -3.43
CA VAL A 81 1.02 9.34 -2.93
C VAL A 81 1.99 8.22 -3.24
N GLY A 82 2.78 8.42 -4.29
CA GLY A 82 3.80 7.48 -4.73
C GLY A 82 3.99 7.52 -6.24
N GLU A 83 5.03 6.83 -6.69
CA GLU A 83 5.43 6.79 -8.10
C GLU A 83 5.52 5.34 -8.60
N ALA A 84 5.55 5.19 -9.92
CA ALA A 84 5.85 3.92 -10.53
C ALA A 84 7.34 3.60 -10.34
N PRO A 85 7.71 2.39 -9.90
CA PRO A 85 9.10 1.97 -9.99
C PRO A 85 9.51 1.84 -11.46
N PRO A 86 10.83 1.78 -11.76
CA PRO A 86 11.30 1.46 -13.09
C PRO A 86 10.60 0.22 -13.65
N GLN A 87 10.40 0.16 -14.97
CA GLN A 87 9.70 -0.91 -15.69
C GLN A 87 8.18 -0.99 -15.45
N HIS A 88 7.60 -0.14 -14.60
CA HIS A 88 6.16 -0.13 -14.32
C HIS A 88 5.45 1.11 -14.88
N GLU A 89 6.11 1.91 -15.71
CA GLU A 89 5.59 3.16 -16.28
C GLU A 89 4.37 2.90 -17.19
N ALA A 90 4.32 1.73 -17.85
CA ALA A 90 3.17 1.34 -18.66
C ALA A 90 1.91 1.15 -17.81
N TYR A 91 2.05 0.55 -16.63
CA TYR A 91 0.95 0.33 -15.68
C TYR A 91 0.51 1.64 -15.03
N GLU A 92 1.44 2.54 -14.73
CA GLU A 92 1.09 3.89 -14.28
C GLU A 92 0.31 4.66 -15.35
N ARG A 93 0.73 4.61 -16.62
CA ARG A 93 -0.02 5.20 -17.73
C ARG A 93 -1.41 4.60 -17.88
N GLU A 94 -1.59 3.31 -17.59
CA GLU A 94 -2.91 2.68 -17.52
C GLU A 94 -3.74 3.27 -16.38
N CYS A 95 -3.18 3.35 -15.16
CA CYS A 95 -3.85 3.97 -14.00
C CYS A 95 -4.28 5.40 -14.27
N ARG A 96 -3.46 6.21 -14.96
CA ARG A 96 -3.79 7.62 -15.29
C ARG A 96 -4.86 7.78 -16.37
N ARG A 97 -5.17 6.72 -17.13
CA ARG A 97 -6.18 6.74 -18.20
C ARG A 97 -7.57 6.30 -17.74
N GLU A 98 -7.65 5.62 -16.59
CA GLU A 98 -8.89 5.17 -15.98
C GLU A 98 -9.56 6.30 -15.20
#